data_AF-F2EH68-F1
#
_entry.id   AF-F2EH68-F1
#
_cell.length_a   1.000
_cell.length_b   1.000
_cell.length_c   1.000
_cell.angle_alpha   90.00
_cell.angle_beta   90.00
_cell.angle_gamma   90.00
#
_symmetry.space_group_name_H-M   'P 1'
#
loop_
_entity.id
_entity.type
_entity.pdbx_description
1 polymer ?
#
loop_
_entity_poly.entity_id
_entity_poly.type
_entity_poly.pdbx_seq_one_letter_code
_entity_poly.pdbx_strand_id
1 'polypeptide(L)'
;MASKEHGGGAPRDDGSDDNCGCGSWTIALLLFTSFWLVMLYLPPMDSLPGIREIDGSPPWVDDKPTTCSVELADVRGLEPALAPGATSPAFDLVVHVDNGHARELRHGGGDVVVSYAGVPLARGRTPSLRLGAKCTGRWQVNVTGSGLGIPADLSRLMTAERRWGVAQLEIDMGLAWQSFTCDVFVDGQPGASACRLE
;
A
#
# COMPACT_ATOMS: atom_id res chain seq x y z
N MET A 1 15.25 93.44 -25.51
CA MET A 1 16.73 93.50 -25.55
C MET A 1 17.18 92.78 -26.81
N ALA A 2 18.08 93.44 -27.54
CA ALA A 2 18.39 93.17 -28.94
C ALA A 2 19.18 91.86 -29.14
N SER A 3 18.88 91.23 -30.26
CA SER A 3 19.64 90.14 -30.89
C SER A 3 20.77 90.72 -31.75
N LYS A 4 21.97 90.12 -31.72
CA LYS A 4 22.97 90.20 -32.81
C LYS A 4 24.05 89.10 -32.71
N GLU A 5 23.99 88.16 -33.66
CA GLU A 5 25.06 87.61 -34.55
C GLU A 5 26.38 87.06 -33.93
N HIS A 6 27.13 86.11 -34.50
CA HIS A 6 27.14 85.36 -35.78
C HIS A 6 28.22 84.26 -35.67
N GLY A 7 28.15 83.28 -36.58
CA GLY A 7 29.30 82.46 -37.03
C GLY A 7 29.38 81.08 -36.36
N GLY A 8 29.37 79.94 -37.05
CA GLY A 8 29.78 79.64 -38.41
C GLY A 8 30.85 78.55 -38.34
N GLY A 9 30.54 77.32 -38.77
CA GLY A 9 31.51 76.22 -38.77
C GLY A 9 30.95 74.86 -39.16
N ALA A 10 31.05 74.56 -40.47
CA ALA A 10 31.10 73.28 -41.19
C ALA A 10 30.17 72.08 -40.82
N PRO A 11 29.59 71.39 -41.84
CA PRO A 11 28.97 70.08 -41.63
C PRO A 11 30.07 69.02 -41.49
N ARG A 12 29.97 68.21 -40.43
CA ARG A 12 30.66 66.92 -40.35
C ARG A 12 29.71 65.85 -40.84
N ASP A 13 30.20 65.01 -41.73
CA ASP A 13 29.50 64.01 -42.50
C ASP A 13 30.25 62.71 -42.22
N ASP A 14 29.97 62.09 -41.07
CA ASP A 14 30.76 60.96 -40.60
C ASP A 14 29.88 60.07 -39.72
N GLY A 15 29.58 58.86 -40.19
CA GLY A 15 29.20 57.74 -39.31
C GLY A 15 27.79 57.22 -39.48
N SER A 16 27.53 56.58 -40.62
CA SER A 16 26.55 55.51 -40.69
C SER A 16 27.01 54.34 -39.80
N ASP A 17 26.52 54.27 -38.57
CA ASP A 17 26.74 53.13 -37.69
C ASP A 17 25.47 52.25 -37.70
N ASP A 18 25.39 51.44 -38.75
CA ASP A 18 24.58 50.25 -38.80
C ASP A 18 25.08 49.27 -37.72
N ASN A 19 24.47 49.29 -36.53
CA ASN A 19 24.67 48.22 -35.57
C ASN A 19 23.39 47.89 -34.80
N CYS A 20 22.38 47.39 -35.50
CA CYS A 20 21.14 46.91 -34.89
C CYS A 20 20.85 45.43 -35.18
N GLY A 21 21.89 44.59 -35.23
CA GLY A 21 21.74 43.14 -35.45
C GLY A 21 22.74 42.23 -34.71
N CYS A 22 23.89 42.74 -34.26
CA CYS A 22 24.93 41.91 -33.66
C CYS A 22 24.85 41.80 -32.13
N GLY A 23 24.24 42.79 -31.45
CA GLY A 23 24.12 42.81 -29.98
C GLY A 23 23.13 41.77 -29.43
N SER A 24 22.04 41.50 -30.15
CA SER A 24 21.01 40.56 -29.69
C SER A 24 21.50 39.11 -29.71
N TRP A 25 22.23 38.72 -30.76
CA TRP A 25 22.71 37.34 -30.90
C TRP A 25 23.88 37.05 -29.95
N THR A 26 24.75 38.03 -29.69
CA THR A 26 25.83 37.90 -28.70
C THR A 26 25.28 37.79 -27.28
N ILE A 27 24.27 38.58 -26.91
CA ILE A 27 23.60 38.45 -25.60
C ILE A 27 22.90 37.10 -25.49
N ALA A 28 22.19 36.65 -26.54
CA ALA A 28 21.53 35.34 -26.54
C ALA A 28 22.54 34.19 -26.37
N LEU A 29 23.70 34.26 -27.04
CA LEU A 29 24.75 33.25 -26.91
C LEU A 29 25.37 33.27 -25.51
N LEU A 30 25.59 34.45 -24.92
CA LEU A 30 26.12 34.60 -23.57
C LEU A 30 25.12 34.07 -22.52
N LEU A 31 23.84 34.34 -22.68
CA LEU A 31 22.80 33.81 -21.78
C LEU A 31 22.66 32.28 -21.93
N PHE A 32 22.75 31.76 -23.15
CA PHE A 32 22.67 30.34 -23.40
C PHE A 32 23.89 29.59 -22.85
N THR A 33 25.09 30.09 -23.11
CA THR A 33 26.35 29.49 -22.62
C THR A 33 26.46 29.60 -21.10
N SER A 34 26.05 30.72 -20.49
CA SER A 34 26.03 30.86 -19.04
C SER A 34 24.98 29.96 -18.38
N PHE A 35 23.79 29.79 -18.97
CA PHE A 35 22.78 28.86 -18.47
C PHE A 35 23.26 27.41 -18.55
N TRP A 36 23.91 27.01 -19.66
CA TRP A 36 24.50 25.68 -19.80
C TRP A 36 25.68 25.46 -18.85
N LEU A 37 26.52 26.47 -18.62
CA LEU A 37 27.56 26.42 -17.58
C LEU A 37 26.95 26.25 -16.20
N VAL A 38 25.92 27.02 -15.87
CA VAL A 38 25.20 26.87 -14.60
C VAL A 38 24.60 25.46 -14.48
N MET A 39 24.03 24.89 -15.54
CA MET A 39 23.51 23.52 -15.51
C MET A 39 24.59 22.43 -15.50
N LEU A 40 25.80 22.71 -16.01
CA LEU A 40 26.94 21.78 -15.98
C LEU A 40 27.70 21.82 -14.64
N TYR A 41 27.68 22.98 -13.96
CA TYR A 41 28.36 23.21 -12.68
C TYR A 41 27.42 23.17 -11.47
N LEU A 42 26.10 23.27 -11.65
CA LEU A 42 25.15 22.92 -10.60
C LEU A 42 25.16 21.40 -10.48
N PRO A 43 25.45 20.86 -9.29
CA PRO A 43 25.31 19.44 -9.09
C PRO A 43 23.82 19.07 -9.26
N PRO A 44 23.51 17.87 -9.77
CA PRO A 44 22.12 17.42 -9.88
C PRO A 44 21.39 17.65 -8.56
N MET A 45 20.09 18.00 -8.62
CA MET A 45 19.24 18.32 -7.45
C MET A 45 19.29 17.28 -6.31
N ASP A 46 19.86 16.10 -6.56
CA ASP A 46 20.27 15.09 -5.58
C ASP A 46 21.38 15.53 -4.61
N SER A 47 21.97 16.73 -4.78
CA SER A 47 23.17 17.16 -4.04
C SER A 47 22.93 18.32 -3.07
N LEU A 48 21.68 18.67 -2.76
CA LEU A 48 21.38 19.63 -1.70
C LEU A 48 21.80 19.01 -0.33
N PRO A 49 22.68 19.66 0.44
CA PRO A 49 23.16 19.12 1.72
C PRO A 49 22.11 19.38 2.80
N GLY A 50 21.08 18.54 2.85
CA GLY A 50 20.25 18.36 4.03
C GLY A 50 20.87 17.24 4.88
N ILE A 51 21.39 17.60 6.06
CA ILE A 51 21.72 16.70 7.18
C ILE A 51 22.54 15.44 6.84
N ARG A 52 23.87 15.59 6.86
CA ARG A 52 24.80 14.46 7.00
C ARG A 52 24.62 13.83 8.39
N GLU A 53 23.96 12.67 8.43
CA GLU A 53 24.07 11.72 9.54
C GLU A 53 24.96 10.55 9.09
N ILE A 54 25.76 10.07 10.03
CA ILE A 54 26.94 9.22 9.82
C ILE A 54 26.49 7.78 9.56
N ASP A 55 26.28 7.43 8.30
CA ASP A 55 26.54 6.13 7.69
C ASP A 55 25.83 6.10 6.34
N GLY A 56 26.56 5.75 5.28
CA GLY A 56 26.10 5.78 3.88
C GLY A 56 25.04 4.76 3.50
N SER A 57 24.08 4.47 4.38
CA SER A 57 22.80 3.89 4.01
C SER A 57 21.78 5.04 3.87
N PRO A 58 20.93 5.09 2.81
CA PRO A 58 19.64 5.75 3.00
C PRO A 58 19.03 5.17 4.29
N PRO A 59 18.24 5.90 5.10
CA PRO A 59 17.43 5.21 6.09
C PRO A 59 16.60 4.24 5.25
N TRP A 60 17.01 2.96 5.20
CA TRP A 60 16.25 1.93 4.56
C TRP A 60 15.00 1.96 5.38
N VAL A 61 13.97 2.64 4.88
CA VAL A 61 12.67 2.54 5.50
C VAL A 61 12.40 1.07 5.35
N ASP A 62 12.53 0.34 6.46
CA ASP A 62 12.56 -1.11 6.54
C ASP A 62 11.18 -1.62 6.10
N ASP A 63 10.91 -1.56 4.80
CA ASP A 63 9.61 -1.73 4.14
C ASP A 63 9.30 -3.21 4.12
N LYS A 64 8.87 -3.71 5.27
CA LYS A 64 8.47 -5.08 5.46
C LYS A 64 7.15 -5.33 4.74
N PRO A 65 6.93 -6.55 4.24
CA PRO A 65 5.63 -6.92 3.72
C PRO A 65 4.57 -6.80 4.81
N THR A 66 3.32 -6.60 4.38
CA THR A 66 2.18 -6.74 5.28
C THR A 66 2.11 -8.18 5.76
N THR A 67 1.93 -8.38 7.07
CA THR A 67 1.69 -9.72 7.62
C THR A 67 0.29 -9.81 8.19
N CYS A 68 -0.25 -11.02 8.17
CA CYS A 68 -1.60 -11.31 8.63
C CYS A 68 -1.57 -12.50 9.59
N SER A 69 -2.38 -12.44 10.64
CA SER A 69 -2.70 -13.58 11.48
C SER A 69 -4.18 -13.57 11.84
N VAL A 70 -4.75 -14.75 12.05
CA VAL A 70 -6.18 -14.91 12.32
C VAL A 70 -6.40 -15.69 13.61
N GLU A 71 -7.31 -15.17 14.43
CA GLU A 71 -7.81 -15.82 15.63
C GLU A 71 -9.27 -16.23 15.38
N LEU A 72 -9.62 -17.46 15.75
CA LEU A 72 -10.99 -17.96 15.70
C LEU A 72 -11.68 -17.63 17.03
N ALA A 73 -12.57 -16.64 17.02
CA ALA A 73 -13.23 -16.13 18.22
C ALA A 73 -14.46 -16.94 18.62
N ASP A 74 -15.28 -17.35 17.63
CA ASP A 74 -16.46 -18.19 17.86
C ASP A 74 -16.79 -19.04 16.64
N VAL A 75 -17.44 -20.17 16.89
CA VAL A 75 -17.85 -21.14 15.87
C VAL A 75 -19.21 -21.72 16.23
N ARG A 76 -20.13 -21.71 15.26
CA ARG A 76 -21.48 -22.29 15.41
C ARG A 76 -21.96 -22.97 14.14
N GLY A 77 -22.93 -23.88 14.26
CA GLY A 77 -23.58 -24.52 13.12
C GLY A 77 -22.72 -25.56 12.40
N LEU A 78 -21.84 -26.27 13.12
CA LEU A 78 -21.01 -27.36 12.58
C LEU A 78 -21.68 -28.73 12.67
N GLU A 79 -22.97 -28.71 12.93
CA GLU A 79 -23.77 -29.88 13.19
C GLU A 79 -24.12 -30.51 11.84
N PRO A 80 -24.38 -31.82 11.77
CA PRO A 80 -24.83 -32.44 10.53
C PRO A 80 -26.09 -31.73 10.01
N ALA A 81 -26.14 -31.47 8.70
CA ALA A 81 -27.23 -30.72 8.07
C ALA A 81 -28.65 -31.27 8.35
N LEU A 82 -28.76 -32.58 8.60
CA LEU A 82 -30.02 -33.27 8.89
C LEU A 82 -30.31 -33.40 10.40
N ALA A 83 -29.44 -32.86 11.26
CA ALA A 83 -29.66 -32.88 12.70
C ALA A 83 -30.80 -31.93 13.09
N PRO A 84 -31.67 -32.31 14.03
CA PRO A 84 -32.69 -31.42 14.57
C PRO A 84 -32.04 -30.14 15.13
N GLY A 85 -32.50 -28.97 14.68
CA GLY A 85 -31.96 -27.68 15.12
C GLY A 85 -30.63 -27.28 14.48
N ALA A 86 -30.18 -27.94 13.41
CA ALA A 86 -29.02 -27.51 12.64
C ALA A 86 -29.18 -26.05 12.17
N THR A 87 -28.15 -25.25 12.37
CA THR A 87 -28.08 -23.84 11.94
C THR A 87 -27.00 -23.68 10.89
N SER A 88 -27.04 -22.60 10.12
CA SER A 88 -25.99 -22.30 9.14
C SER A 88 -24.63 -22.19 9.83
N PRO A 89 -23.56 -22.79 9.26
CA PRO A 89 -22.22 -22.61 9.77
C PRO A 89 -21.90 -21.12 9.88
N ALA A 90 -21.36 -20.68 11.00
CA ALA A 90 -20.89 -19.31 11.14
C ALA A 90 -19.64 -19.25 11.99
N PHE A 91 -18.75 -18.35 11.60
CA PHE A 91 -17.43 -18.19 12.17
C PHE A 91 -17.21 -16.71 12.47
N ASP A 92 -16.85 -16.41 13.70
CA ASP A 92 -16.40 -15.09 14.09
C ASP A 92 -14.87 -15.12 14.15
N LEU A 93 -14.24 -14.31 13.29
CA LEU A 93 -12.79 -14.25 13.13
C LEU A 93 -12.28 -12.89 13.60
N VAL A 94 -11.11 -12.88 14.24
CA VAL A 94 -10.34 -11.66 14.47
C VAL A 94 -9.12 -11.69 13.57
N VAL A 95 -9.10 -10.78 12.62
CA VAL A 95 -7.98 -10.62 11.67
C VAL A 95 -7.03 -9.57 12.22
N HIS A 96 -5.78 -9.97 12.43
CA HIS A 96 -4.68 -9.12 12.85
C HIS A 96 -3.84 -8.80 11.63
N VAL A 97 -3.63 -7.51 11.37
CA VAL A 97 -2.80 -7.05 10.26
C VAL A 97 -1.69 -6.20 10.82
N ASP A 98 -0.46 -6.50 10.41
CA ASP A 98 0.69 -5.63 10.61
C ASP A 98 1.07 -4.99 9.28
N ASN A 99 0.88 -3.68 9.18
CA ASN A 99 1.34 -2.92 8.04
C ASN A 99 2.83 -2.63 8.20
N GLY A 100 3.65 -3.55 7.70
CA GLY A 100 5.09 -3.39 7.61
C GLY A 100 5.55 -2.26 6.70
N HIS A 101 4.66 -1.59 5.94
CA HIS A 101 5.06 -0.58 4.99
C HIS A 101 5.27 0.83 5.58
N ALA A 102 6.10 1.62 4.90
CA ALA A 102 6.33 3.05 5.12
C ALA A 102 5.11 3.94 4.81
N ARG A 103 4.09 3.37 4.15
CA ARG A 103 2.90 4.06 3.67
C ARG A 103 1.66 3.51 4.33
N GLU A 104 0.62 4.33 4.39
CA GLU A 104 -0.69 3.92 4.87
C GLU A 104 -1.28 2.86 3.94
N LEU A 105 -1.85 1.83 4.54
CA LEU A 105 -2.58 0.78 3.85
C LEU A 105 -4.07 1.13 3.81
N ARG A 106 -4.63 1.23 2.61
CA ARG A 106 -6.05 1.50 2.37
C ARG A 106 -6.62 0.48 1.39
N HIS A 107 -7.62 -0.27 1.83
CA HIS A 107 -8.27 -1.27 0.99
C HIS A 107 -9.78 -1.36 1.26
N GLY A 108 -10.58 -1.65 0.23
CA GLY A 108 -12.04 -1.67 0.30
C GLY A 108 -12.65 -2.91 0.98
N GLY A 109 -11.82 -3.77 1.57
CA GLY A 109 -12.19 -5.13 1.96
C GLY A 109 -11.99 -6.12 0.81
N GLY A 110 -12.00 -7.40 1.14
CA GLY A 110 -11.81 -8.52 0.22
C GLY A 110 -12.65 -9.72 0.64
N ASP A 111 -12.72 -10.73 -0.21
CA ASP A 111 -13.50 -11.94 0.04
C ASP A 111 -12.81 -12.80 1.10
N VAL A 112 -13.62 -13.50 1.90
CA VAL A 112 -13.17 -14.48 2.89
C VAL A 112 -13.92 -15.77 2.67
N VAL A 113 -13.20 -16.89 2.66
CA VAL A 113 -13.77 -18.23 2.59
C VAL A 113 -13.21 -19.06 3.73
N VAL A 114 -14.10 -19.71 4.48
CA VAL A 114 -13.71 -20.70 5.48
C VAL A 114 -13.99 -22.08 4.90
N SER A 115 -12.95 -22.89 4.81
CA SER A 115 -12.95 -24.22 4.20
C SER A 115 -12.54 -25.27 5.24
N TYR A 116 -13.06 -26.48 5.09
CA TYR A 116 -12.63 -27.63 5.87
C TYR A 116 -12.49 -28.84 4.95
N ALA A 117 -11.30 -29.46 4.95
CA ALA A 117 -10.94 -30.52 4.01
C ALA A 117 -11.21 -30.14 2.53
N GLY A 118 -10.95 -28.87 2.16
CA GLY A 118 -11.19 -28.33 0.82
C GLY A 118 -12.66 -28.03 0.48
N VAL A 119 -13.60 -28.24 1.42
CA VAL A 119 -15.01 -27.92 1.22
C VAL A 119 -15.33 -26.55 1.83
N PRO A 120 -15.83 -25.58 1.04
CA PRO A 120 -16.18 -24.26 1.56
C PRO A 120 -17.43 -24.34 2.45
N LEU A 121 -17.27 -23.98 3.72
CA LEU A 121 -18.34 -23.98 4.73
C LEU A 121 -19.06 -22.64 4.82
N ALA A 122 -18.31 -21.54 4.69
CA ALA A 122 -18.84 -20.20 4.85
C ALA A 122 -18.10 -19.19 3.98
N ARG A 123 -18.80 -18.10 3.63
CA ARG A 123 -18.24 -16.98 2.87
C ARG A 123 -18.57 -15.65 3.55
N GLY A 124 -17.70 -14.67 3.38
CA GLY A 124 -17.83 -13.36 3.99
C GLY A 124 -16.96 -12.33 3.29
N ARG A 125 -16.86 -11.14 3.88
CA ARG A 125 -15.92 -10.11 3.43
C ARG A 125 -15.21 -9.48 4.60
N THR A 126 -13.91 -9.20 4.41
CA THR A 126 -13.16 -8.35 5.34
C THR A 126 -13.69 -6.91 5.25
N PRO A 127 -13.69 -6.15 6.36
CA PRO A 127 -14.10 -4.75 6.34
C PRO A 127 -13.10 -3.90 5.56
N SER A 128 -13.53 -2.68 5.21
CA SER A 128 -12.61 -1.69 4.65
C SER A 128 -11.50 -1.39 5.65
N LEU A 129 -10.27 -1.59 5.21
CA LEU A 129 -9.08 -1.41 6.02
C LEU A 129 -8.52 -0.01 5.80
N ARG A 130 -8.22 0.68 6.90
CA ARG A 130 -7.36 1.85 6.91
C ARG A 130 -6.38 1.71 8.05
N LEU A 131 -5.11 1.53 7.72
CA LEU A 131 -4.07 1.26 8.70
C LEU A 131 -2.85 2.14 8.40
N GLY A 132 -2.40 2.90 9.39
CA GLY A 132 -1.24 3.79 9.28
C GLY A 132 0.03 3.04 8.87
N ALA A 133 1.03 3.77 8.39
CA ALA A 133 2.36 3.23 8.14
C ALA A 133 2.94 2.62 9.43
N LYS A 134 3.56 1.44 9.35
CA LYS A 134 4.17 0.74 10.50
C LYS A 134 3.22 0.49 11.68
N CYS A 135 1.90 0.46 11.43
CA CYS A 135 0.89 0.26 12.45
C CYS A 135 0.33 -1.16 12.37
N THR A 136 -0.18 -1.64 13.50
CA THR A 136 -0.96 -2.88 13.59
C THR A 136 -2.43 -2.58 13.82
N GLY A 137 -3.31 -3.47 13.39
CA GLY A 137 -4.74 -3.35 13.62
C GLY A 137 -5.43 -4.70 13.76
N ARG A 138 -6.67 -4.66 14.27
CA ARG A 138 -7.51 -5.83 14.50
C ARG A 138 -8.91 -5.57 13.97
N TRP A 139 -9.48 -6.52 13.24
CA TRP A 139 -10.82 -6.41 12.67
C TRP A 139 -11.62 -7.67 12.93
N GLN A 140 -12.88 -7.46 13.33
CA GLN A 140 -13.87 -8.53 13.44
C GLN A 140 -14.42 -8.85 12.04
N VAL A 141 -14.42 -10.12 11.70
CA VAL A 141 -14.95 -10.62 10.43
C VAL A 141 -15.91 -11.75 10.74
N ASN A 142 -17.19 -11.53 10.46
CA ASN A 142 -18.21 -12.57 10.52
C ASN A 142 -18.32 -13.25 9.16
N VAL A 143 -18.20 -14.56 9.15
CA VAL A 143 -18.33 -15.39 7.95
C VAL A 143 -19.50 -16.34 8.16
N THR A 144 -20.43 -16.38 7.21
CA THR A 144 -21.64 -17.21 7.33
C THR A 144 -21.79 -18.13 6.12
N GLY A 145 -22.17 -19.36 6.41
CA GLY A 145 -22.51 -20.39 5.44
C GLY A 145 -23.95 -20.25 4.97
N SER A 146 -24.20 -20.79 3.80
CA SER A 146 -25.56 -20.99 3.29
C SER A 146 -26.06 -22.38 3.69
N GLY A 147 -27.34 -22.50 3.99
CA GLY A 147 -27.97 -23.79 4.31
C GLY A 147 -27.95 -24.10 5.80
N LEU A 148 -28.23 -25.35 6.18
CA LEU A 148 -28.28 -25.80 7.58
C LEU A 148 -27.16 -26.80 7.80
N GLY A 149 -26.29 -26.54 8.77
CA GLY A 149 -25.19 -27.42 9.16
C GLY A 149 -24.16 -27.67 8.07
N ILE A 150 -23.34 -28.70 8.28
CA ILE A 150 -22.35 -29.20 7.33
C ILE A 150 -22.73 -30.61 6.83
N PRO A 151 -22.22 -31.04 5.66
CA PRO A 151 -22.47 -32.39 5.15
C PRO A 151 -22.11 -33.48 6.17
N ALA A 152 -22.93 -34.53 6.26
CA ALA A 152 -22.81 -35.54 7.31
C ALA A 152 -21.43 -36.24 7.32
N ASP A 153 -20.89 -36.56 6.14
CA ASP A 153 -19.55 -37.14 6.04
C ASP A 153 -18.46 -36.21 6.56
N LEU A 154 -18.59 -34.91 6.29
CA LEU A 154 -17.67 -33.89 6.73
C LEU A 154 -17.75 -33.68 8.25
N SER A 155 -18.96 -33.66 8.81
CA SER A 155 -19.17 -33.62 10.27
C SER A 155 -18.56 -34.81 10.98
N ARG A 156 -18.69 -36.02 10.40
CA ARG A 156 -18.07 -37.23 10.94
C ARG A 156 -16.55 -37.17 10.90
N LEU A 157 -15.97 -36.71 9.80
CA LEU A 157 -14.53 -36.50 9.66
C LEU A 157 -14.02 -35.50 10.71
N MET A 158 -14.67 -34.34 10.80
CA MET A 158 -14.33 -33.29 11.77
C MET A 158 -14.42 -33.81 13.20
N THR A 159 -15.47 -34.54 13.54
CA THR A 159 -15.62 -35.14 14.87
C THR A 159 -14.49 -36.13 15.17
N ALA A 160 -14.04 -36.91 14.18
CA ALA A 160 -12.94 -37.84 14.36
C ALA A 160 -11.60 -37.11 14.55
N GLU A 161 -11.33 -36.07 13.77
CA GLU A 161 -10.09 -35.29 13.86
C GLU A 161 -10.00 -34.43 15.12
N ARG A 162 -11.12 -33.85 15.57
CA ARG A 162 -11.17 -33.11 16.85
C ARG A 162 -10.79 -33.98 18.04
N ARG A 163 -11.15 -35.26 18.04
CA ARG A 163 -10.75 -36.21 19.11
C ARG A 163 -9.24 -36.35 19.24
N TRP A 164 -8.49 -36.10 18.16
CA TRP A 164 -7.03 -36.14 18.13
C TRP A 164 -6.41 -34.74 18.16
N GLY A 165 -7.21 -33.68 18.21
CA GLY A 165 -6.74 -32.29 18.19
C GLY A 165 -6.13 -31.85 16.85
N VAL A 166 -6.50 -32.48 15.74
CA VAL A 166 -5.92 -32.21 14.40
C VAL A 166 -6.90 -31.57 13.41
N ALA A 167 -8.15 -31.30 13.83
CA ALA A 167 -9.12 -30.66 12.96
C ALA A 167 -8.75 -29.18 12.72
N GLN A 168 -8.43 -28.84 11.48
CA GLN A 168 -8.03 -27.49 11.07
C GLN A 168 -8.98 -26.95 10.00
N LEU A 169 -9.39 -25.69 10.17
CA LEU A 169 -10.05 -24.88 9.17
C LEU A 169 -8.99 -24.15 8.36
N GLU A 170 -9.22 -24.04 7.06
CA GLU A 170 -8.45 -23.22 6.15
C GLU A 170 -9.24 -21.93 5.90
N ILE A 171 -8.58 -20.80 6.10
CA ILE A 171 -9.18 -19.47 5.95
C ILE A 171 -8.44 -18.75 4.84
N ASP A 172 -9.09 -18.62 3.70
CA ASP A 172 -8.57 -17.85 2.57
C ASP A 172 -9.19 -16.46 2.59
N MET A 173 -8.34 -15.42 2.48
CA MET A 173 -8.82 -14.05 2.49
C MET A 173 -8.02 -13.10 1.62
N GLY A 174 -8.76 -12.24 0.93
CA GLY A 174 -8.22 -11.06 0.26
C GLY A 174 -8.03 -9.91 1.25
N LEU A 175 -6.80 -9.39 1.34
CA LEU A 175 -6.46 -8.22 2.15
C LEU A 175 -5.34 -7.45 1.46
N ALA A 176 -5.46 -6.11 1.39
CA ALA A 176 -4.34 -5.27 0.94
C ALA A 176 -3.80 -5.61 -0.46
N TRP A 177 -4.67 -5.99 -1.41
CA TRP A 177 -4.29 -6.47 -2.75
C TRP A 177 -3.48 -7.79 -2.75
N GLN A 178 -3.43 -8.48 -1.62
CA GLN A 178 -2.78 -9.77 -1.41
C GLN A 178 -3.81 -10.82 -1.00
N SER A 179 -3.44 -12.09 -1.19
CA SER A 179 -4.21 -13.24 -0.74
C SER A 179 -3.46 -13.92 0.40
N PHE A 180 -4.17 -14.23 1.47
CA PHE A 180 -3.63 -14.90 2.64
C PHE A 180 -4.41 -16.18 2.92
N THR A 181 -3.68 -17.24 3.27
CA THR A 181 -4.24 -18.51 3.73
C THR A 181 -3.75 -18.77 5.16
N CYS A 182 -4.70 -19.03 6.06
CA CYS A 182 -4.42 -19.27 7.47
C CYS A 182 -5.02 -20.61 7.88
N ASP A 183 -4.22 -21.44 8.56
CA ASP A 183 -4.66 -22.70 9.13
C ASP A 183 -5.00 -22.49 10.62
N VAL A 184 -6.25 -22.76 11.02
CA VAL A 184 -6.72 -22.54 12.39
C VAL A 184 -7.40 -23.78 12.95
N PHE A 185 -7.02 -24.21 14.15
CA PHE A 185 -7.67 -25.33 14.80
C PHE A 185 -9.13 -25.02 15.12
N VAL A 186 -10.02 -25.97 14.81
CA VAL A 186 -11.48 -25.78 14.98
C VAL A 186 -11.85 -25.52 16.45
N ASP A 187 -11.16 -26.17 17.38
CA ASP A 187 -11.38 -26.00 18.82
C ASP A 187 -10.57 -24.82 19.42
N GLY A 188 -9.97 -24.00 18.55
CA GLY A 188 -9.13 -22.88 18.90
C GLY A 188 -7.69 -23.27 19.21
N GLN A 189 -6.79 -22.29 19.06
CA GLN A 189 -5.41 -22.35 19.55
C GLN A 189 -5.20 -21.13 20.46
N PRO A 190 -4.31 -21.18 21.47
CA PRO A 190 -3.94 -19.97 22.20
C PRO A 190 -3.33 -18.93 21.25
N GLY A 191 -4.12 -17.90 20.92
CA GLY A 191 -3.72 -16.77 20.09
C GLY A 191 -3.99 -16.94 18.59
N ALA A 192 -3.48 -15.98 17.80
CA ALA A 192 -3.69 -15.92 16.36
C ALA A 192 -2.70 -16.83 15.59
N SER A 193 -3.22 -17.57 14.61
CA SER A 193 -2.41 -18.34 13.65
C SER A 193 -1.84 -17.41 12.59
N ALA A 194 -0.53 -17.49 12.33
CA ALA A 194 0.10 -16.75 11.24
C ALA A 194 -0.39 -17.24 9.88
N CYS A 195 -0.70 -16.30 8.99
CA CYS A 195 -1.13 -16.59 7.64
C CYS A 195 0.05 -16.61 6.67
N ARG A 196 -0.06 -17.43 5.63
CA ARG A 196 0.87 -17.49 4.51
C ARG A 196 0.35 -16.62 3.38
N LEU A 197 1.26 -15.96 2.68
CA LEU A 197 0.96 -15.23 1.44
C LEU A 197 0.88 -16.24 0.29
N GLU A 198 -0.15 -16.15 -0.54
CA GLU A 198 -0.29 -16.94 -1.79
C GLU A 198 0.23 -16.22 -3.04
#